data_AF-A0A527YT65-F1
#
_entry.id   AF-A0A527YT65-F1
#
_cell.length_a   1.000
_cell.length_b   1.000
_cell.length_c   1.000
_cell.angle_alpha   90.00
_cell.angle_beta   90.00
_cell.angle_gamma   90.00
#
_symmetry.space_group_name_H-M   'P 1'
#
loop_
_entity.id
_entity.type
_entity.pdbx_description
1 polymer ?
#
loop_
_entity_poly.entity_id
_entity_poly.type
_entity_poly.pdbx_seq_one_letter_code
_entity_poly.pdbx_strand_id
1 'polypeptide(L)'
;GAFAPEALERIGCEVIPLDVELDHRFPNYNPNPEDMKMLHAIRDKVLETGADVGLGFDGDGDRCGVVDNEGNEIFADKVGVMLARDIARLHPGSTFVVDVKSTGLFNTDAA
;
A
#
# COMPACT_ATOMS: atom_id res chain seq x y z
N GLY A 1 9.21 10.75 1.25
CA GLY A 1 9.91 10.46 0.00
C GLY A 1 9.84 11.66 -0.91
N ALA A 2 10.41 11.55 -2.11
CA ALA A 2 10.52 12.67 -3.04
C ALA A 2 9.16 13.29 -3.47
N PHE A 3 8.10 12.47 -3.59
CA PHE A 3 6.82 12.91 -4.18
C PHE A 3 5.57 12.47 -3.41
N ALA A 4 5.58 11.28 -2.80
CA ALA A 4 4.36 10.68 -2.23
C ALA A 4 3.64 11.54 -1.17
N PRO A 5 4.32 12.19 -0.20
CA PRO A 5 3.65 13.05 0.76
C PRO A 5 2.92 14.22 0.10
N GLU A 6 3.61 14.97 -0.77
CA GLU A 6 3.01 16.11 -1.48
C GLU A 6 1.85 15.68 -2.37
N ALA A 7 1.99 14.54 -3.07
CA ALA A 7 0.92 14.01 -3.92
C ALA A 7 -0.34 13.66 -3.12
N LEU A 8 -0.19 13.04 -1.94
CA LEU A 8 -1.28 12.68 -1.04
C LEU A 8 -1.94 13.93 -0.42
N GLU A 9 -1.16 14.93 -0.02
CA GLU A 9 -1.69 16.21 0.47
C GLU A 9 -2.52 16.91 -0.62
N ARG A 10 -2.05 16.89 -1.88
CA ARG A 10 -2.74 17.52 -3.02
C ARG A 10 -4.06 16.86 -3.40
N ILE A 11 -4.25 15.58 -3.08
CA ILE A 11 -5.57 14.91 -3.24
C ILE A 11 -6.50 15.15 -2.03
N GLY A 12 -6.03 15.88 -1.02
CA GLY A 12 -6.82 16.30 0.15
C GLY A 12 -6.62 15.47 1.41
N CYS A 13 -5.60 14.61 1.46
CA CYS A 13 -5.30 13.83 2.67
C CYS A 13 -4.53 14.67 3.69
N GLU A 14 -4.79 14.42 4.98
CA GLU A 14 -3.84 14.75 6.04
C GLU A 14 -2.74 13.69 6.03
N VAL A 15 -1.48 14.11 5.87
CA VAL A 15 -0.35 13.18 5.74
C VAL A 15 0.51 13.20 6.99
N ILE A 16 0.64 12.04 7.62
CA ILE A 16 1.55 11.82 8.73
C ILE A 16 2.84 11.21 8.18
N PRO A 17 3.98 11.92 8.21
CA PRO A 17 5.22 11.42 7.63
C PRO A 17 5.85 10.32 8.50
N LEU A 18 6.33 9.26 7.84
CA LEU A 18 7.18 8.22 8.41
C LEU A 18 8.36 7.98 7.47
N ASP A 19 9.59 8.19 7.96
CA ASP A 19 10.83 7.92 7.22
C ASP A 19 10.88 8.53 5.80
N VAL A 20 10.34 9.74 5.65
CA VAL A 20 10.16 10.40 4.35
C VAL A 20 11.40 11.13 3.82
N GLU A 21 12.42 11.30 4.65
CA GLU A 21 13.67 11.96 4.28
C GLU A 21 14.52 11.06 3.37
N LEU A 22 15.08 11.65 2.31
CA LEU A 22 15.90 10.90 1.36
C LEU A 22 17.31 10.65 1.92
N ASP A 23 17.50 9.47 2.52
CA ASP A 23 18.81 8.98 2.99
C ASP A 23 19.16 7.62 2.36
N HIS A 24 20.08 7.64 1.39
CA HIS A 24 20.54 6.45 0.66
C HIS A 24 21.35 5.46 1.50
N ARG A 25 21.61 5.76 2.77
CA ARG A 25 22.22 4.81 3.72
C ARG A 25 21.20 3.87 4.36
N PHE A 26 19.90 4.15 4.19
CA PHE A 26 18.79 3.37 4.73
C PHE A 26 18.94 3.02 6.23
N PRO A 27 19.02 4.04 7.12
CA PRO A 27 19.36 3.83 8.53
C PRO A 27 18.32 3.03 9.32
N ASN A 28 17.05 3.03 8.88
CA ASN A 28 15.95 2.37 9.59
C ASN A 28 15.78 0.91 9.11
N TYR A 29 15.56 0.74 7.81
CA TYR A 29 15.38 -0.52 7.12
C TYR A 29 15.48 -0.29 5.61
N ASN A 30 15.69 -1.36 4.83
CA ASN A 30 15.59 -1.28 3.38
C ASN A 30 14.15 -0.90 2.99
N PRO A 31 13.95 0.00 2.01
CA PRO A 31 12.63 0.36 1.53
C PRO A 31 12.07 -0.80 0.69
N ASN A 32 11.46 -1.76 1.38
CA ASN A 32 10.82 -2.92 0.79
C ASN A 32 9.45 -3.13 1.46
N PRO A 33 8.34 -2.78 0.79
CA PRO A 33 6.99 -2.87 1.35
C PRO A 33 6.47 -4.30 1.51
N GLU A 34 7.27 -5.33 1.20
CA GLU A 34 7.00 -6.73 1.53
C GLU A 34 7.75 -7.20 2.79
N ASP A 35 8.70 -6.38 3.31
CA ASP A 35 9.45 -6.71 4.51
C ASP A 35 8.64 -6.36 5.76
N MET A 36 8.49 -7.34 6.66
CA MET A 36 7.70 -7.18 7.88
C MET A 36 8.24 -6.08 8.80
N LYS A 37 9.53 -5.76 8.77
CA LYS A 37 10.09 -4.68 9.61
C LYS A 37 9.55 -3.32 9.17
N MET A 38 9.46 -3.09 7.86
CA MET A 38 8.88 -1.87 7.30
C MET A 38 7.37 -1.82 7.54
N LEU A 39 6.66 -2.91 7.27
CA LEU A 39 5.21 -2.98 7.48
C LEU A 39 4.81 -2.77 8.95
N HIS A 40 5.57 -3.35 9.88
CA HIS A 40 5.35 -3.13 11.31
C HIS A 40 5.63 -1.69 11.73
N ALA A 41 6.62 -1.00 11.15
CA ALA A 41 6.86 0.41 11.43
C ALA A 41 5.66 1.28 10.99
N ILE A 42 5.08 0.98 9.81
CA ILE A 42 3.87 1.63 9.31
C ILE A 42 2.69 1.34 10.23
N ARG A 43 2.46 0.07 10.58
CA ARG A 43 1.44 -0.35 11.55
C ARG A 43 1.54 0.42 12.86
N ASP A 44 2.72 0.42 13.47
CA ASP A 44 2.92 1.04 14.77
C ASP A 44 2.60 2.53 14.69
N LYS A 45 2.97 3.20 13.58
CA LYS A 45 2.63 4.62 13.36
C LYS A 45 1.13 4.84 13.15
N VAL A 46 0.46 3.98 12.39
CA VAL A 46 -1.00 4.01 12.19
C VAL A 46 -1.72 3.90 13.53
N LEU A 47 -1.36 2.91 14.35
CA LEU A 47 -1.96 2.68 15.66
C LEU A 47 -1.66 3.81 16.65
N GLU A 48 -0.44 4.37 16.62
CA GLU A 48 -0.03 5.50 17.47
C GLU A 48 -0.86 6.76 17.18
N THR A 49 -1.15 7.00 15.90
CA THR A 49 -1.74 8.27 15.43
C THR A 49 -3.24 8.19 15.18
N GLY A 50 -3.80 6.98 15.08
CA GLY A 50 -5.18 6.76 14.67
C GLY A 50 -5.43 7.06 13.19
N ALA A 51 -4.42 6.90 12.34
CA ALA A 51 -4.56 7.12 10.89
C ALA A 51 -5.51 6.10 10.24
N ASP A 52 -6.24 6.51 9.21
CA ASP A 52 -7.19 5.64 8.50
C ASP A 52 -6.51 4.57 7.62
N VAL A 53 -5.29 4.83 7.16
CA VAL A 53 -4.50 3.93 6.31
C VAL A 53 -3.01 4.29 6.38
N GLY A 54 -2.15 3.28 6.31
CA GLY A 54 -0.72 3.42 6.14
C GLY A 54 -0.27 3.01 4.72
N LEU A 55 0.54 3.85 4.08
CA LEU A 55 1.11 3.58 2.75
C LEU A 55 2.65 3.62 2.82
N GLY A 56 3.28 2.52 2.41
CA GLY A 56 4.74 2.40 2.29
C GLY A 56 5.16 2.24 0.83
N PHE A 57 6.27 2.83 0.43
CA PHE A 57 6.79 2.74 -0.94
C PHE A 57 8.20 2.17 -0.94
N ASP A 58 8.56 1.44 -1.98
CA ASP A 58 9.95 1.02 -2.16
C ASP A 58 10.85 2.15 -2.69
N GLY A 59 12.12 1.84 -2.90
CA GLY A 59 13.17 2.84 -3.11
C GLY A 59 12.98 3.72 -4.36
N ASP A 60 12.40 3.18 -5.43
CA ASP A 60 12.06 3.89 -6.66
C ASP A 60 10.55 4.17 -6.80
N GLY A 61 9.72 3.56 -5.95
CA GLY A 61 8.32 3.94 -5.74
C GLY A 61 7.33 3.26 -6.69
N ASP A 62 7.72 2.17 -7.35
CA ASP A 62 6.83 1.39 -8.22
C ASP A 62 5.98 0.36 -7.44
N ARG A 63 6.36 0.04 -6.21
CA ARG A 63 5.60 -0.83 -5.30
C ARG A 63 5.07 -0.06 -4.10
N CYS A 64 3.88 -0.45 -3.67
CA CYS A 64 3.21 0.11 -2.50
C CYS A 64 2.74 -0.99 -1.54
N GLY A 65 3.10 -0.86 -0.26
CA GLY A 65 2.59 -1.66 0.85
C GLY A 65 1.48 -0.90 1.57
N VAL A 66 0.48 -1.63 2.05
CA VAL A 66 -0.72 -1.07 2.65
C VAL A 66 -0.96 -1.68 4.02
N VAL A 67 -1.28 -0.83 5.00
CA VAL A 67 -1.69 -1.22 6.35
C VAL A 67 -3.03 -0.54 6.67
N ASP A 68 -4.00 -1.29 7.18
CA ASP A 68 -5.30 -0.73 7.58
C ASP A 68 -5.24 0.00 8.94
N ASN A 69 -6.34 0.67 9.30
CA ASN A 69 -6.49 1.41 10.55
C ASN A 69 -6.46 0.53 11.82
N GLU A 70 -6.62 -0.79 11.67
CA GLU A 70 -6.51 -1.76 12.78
C GLU A 70 -5.09 -2.34 12.89
N GLY A 71 -4.20 -1.95 11.97
CA GLY A 71 -2.81 -2.37 11.96
C GLY A 71 -2.54 -3.67 11.22
N ASN A 72 -3.48 -4.16 10.41
CA ASN A 72 -3.26 -5.35 9.60
C ASN A 72 -2.64 -4.99 8.25
N GLU A 73 -1.67 -5.79 7.80
CA GLU A 73 -1.11 -5.66 6.47
C GLU A 73 -2.09 -6.16 5.40
N ILE A 74 -2.32 -5.35 4.37
CA ILE A 74 -3.10 -5.74 3.20
C ILE A 74 -2.14 -6.08 2.06
N PHE A 75 -1.98 -7.37 1.80
CA PHE A 75 -1.12 -7.85 0.72
C PHE A 75 -1.65 -7.48 -0.67
N ALA A 76 -0.72 -7.37 -1.62
CA ALA A 76 -0.95 -6.84 -2.97
C ALA A 76 -2.05 -7.57 -3.75
N ASP A 77 -2.26 -8.85 -3.51
CA ASP A 77 -3.32 -9.64 -4.15
C ASP A 77 -4.72 -9.20 -3.70
N LYS A 78 -4.91 -8.92 -2.40
CA LYS A 78 -6.15 -8.35 -1.86
C LYS A 78 -6.39 -6.93 -2.38
N VAL A 79 -5.34 -6.10 -2.40
CA VAL A 79 -5.40 -4.74 -2.98
C VAL A 79 -5.78 -4.83 -4.47
N GLY A 80 -5.18 -5.75 -5.20
CA GLY A 80 -5.47 -6.00 -6.62
C GLY A 80 -6.94 -6.35 -6.86
N VAL A 81 -7.53 -7.24 -6.06
CA VAL A 81 -8.97 -7.58 -6.16
C VAL A 81 -9.85 -6.37 -5.85
N MET A 82 -9.52 -5.56 -4.84
CA MET A 82 -10.26 -4.33 -4.52
C MET A 82 -10.26 -3.34 -5.70
N LEU A 83 -9.09 -3.10 -6.32
CA LEU A 83 -8.95 -2.21 -7.47
C LEU A 83 -9.68 -2.77 -8.70
N ALA A 84 -9.52 -4.07 -8.97
CA ALA A 84 -10.17 -4.73 -10.09
C ALA A 84 -11.69 -4.62 -10.01
N ARG A 85 -12.26 -4.79 -8.81
CA ARG A 85 -13.71 -4.67 -8.58
C ARG A 85 -14.23 -3.27 -8.90
N ASP A 86 -13.49 -2.22 -8.56
CA ASP A 86 -13.89 -0.85 -8.83
C ASP A 86 -13.79 -0.53 -10.33
N ILE A 87 -12.65 -0.85 -10.94
CA ILE A 87 -12.34 -0.57 -12.34
C ILE A 87 -13.25 -1.37 -13.29
N ALA A 88 -13.55 -2.63 -12.98
CA ALA A 88 -14.39 -3.48 -13.84
C ALA A 88 -15.81 -2.94 -14.04
N ARG A 89 -16.33 -2.15 -13.08
CA ARG A 89 -17.63 -1.47 -13.21
C ARG A 89 -17.60 -0.37 -14.28
N LEU A 90 -16.45 0.25 -14.49
CA LEU A 90 -16.21 1.26 -15.52
C LEU A 90 -15.91 0.62 -16.89
N HIS A 91 -15.41 -0.63 -16.89
CA HIS A 91 -14.97 -1.35 -18.09
C HIS A 91 -15.55 -2.78 -18.17
N PRO A 92 -16.85 -2.94 -18.50
CA PRO A 92 -17.48 -4.25 -18.58
C PRO A 92 -16.75 -5.21 -19.54
N GLY A 93 -16.53 -6.44 -19.08
CA GLY A 93 -15.85 -7.50 -19.86
C GLY A 93 -14.33 -7.41 -19.88
N SER A 94 -13.72 -6.50 -19.10
CA SER A 94 -12.26 -6.44 -18.93
C SER A 94 -11.68 -7.72 -18.31
N THR A 95 -10.44 -8.04 -18.66
CA THR A 95 -9.69 -9.13 -18.04
C THR A 95 -8.79 -8.59 -16.93
N PHE A 96 -8.91 -9.15 -15.72
CA PHE A 96 -7.96 -8.90 -14.63
C PHE A 96 -6.81 -9.91 -14.70
N VAL A 97 -5.57 -9.43 -14.67
CA VAL A 97 -4.36 -10.25 -14.79
C VAL A 97 -3.63 -10.27 -13.45
N VAL A 98 -3.28 -11.47 -12.98
CA VAL A 98 -2.57 -11.70 -11.73
C VAL A 98 -1.45 -12.71 -11.97
N ASP A 99 -0.45 -12.72 -11.09
CA ASP A 99 0.63 -13.69 -11.13
C ASP A 99 0.27 -14.98 -10.36
N VAL A 100 1.10 -16.01 -10.49
CA VAL A 100 0.89 -17.33 -9.88
C VAL A 100 1.01 -17.35 -8.35
N LYS A 101 1.57 -16.32 -7.72
CA LYS A 101 1.68 -16.19 -6.26
C LYS A 101 0.42 -15.60 -5.62
N SER A 102 -0.45 -14.96 -6.40
CA SER A 102 -1.66 -14.33 -5.90
C SER A 102 -2.61 -15.39 -5.30
N THR A 103 -3.26 -15.08 -4.18
CA THR A 103 -4.25 -16.01 -3.61
C THR A 103 -5.42 -16.21 -4.57
N GLY A 104 -6.09 -17.37 -4.51
CA GLY A 104 -7.27 -17.65 -5.33
C GLY A 104 -8.50 -16.77 -5.05
N LEU A 105 -8.36 -15.70 -4.26
CA LEU A 105 -9.43 -14.76 -3.91
C LEU A 105 -10.14 -14.21 -5.15
N PHE A 106 -9.39 -13.92 -6.22
CA PHE A 106 -9.92 -13.44 -7.51
C PHE A 106 -10.85 -14.45 -8.22
N ASN A 107 -10.76 -15.75 -7.91
CA ASN A 107 -11.66 -16.77 -8.46
C ASN A 107 -12.97 -16.88 -7.69
N THR A 108 -12.96 -16.47 -6.42
CA THR A 108 -14.10 -16.58 -5.51
C THR A 108 -14.78 -15.25 -5.23
N ASP A 109 -14.23 -14.15 -5.75
CA ASP A 109 -14.81 -12.82 -5.58
C ASP A 109 -16.19 -12.78 -6.26
N ALA A 110 -17.22 -12.46 -5.48
CA ALA A 110 -18.61 -12.55 -5.94
C ALA A 110 -19.08 -11.31 -6.71
N ALA A 111 -18.16 -10.39 -7.03
CA ALA A 111 -18.46 -9.12 -7.67
C ALA A 111 -18.85 -9.25 -9.15
#